data_AF-A0A832K844-F1
#
_entry.id   AF-A0A832K844-F1
#
_cell.length_a   1.000
_cell.length_b   1.000
_cell.length_c   1.000
_cell.angle_alpha   90.00
_cell.angle_beta   90.00
_cell.angle_gamma   90.00
#
_symmetry.space_group_name_H-M   'P 1'
#
loop_
_entity.id
_entity.type
_entity.pdbx_description
1 polymer ?
#
loop_
_entity_poly.entity_id
_entity_poly.type
_entity_poly.pdbx_seq_one_letter_code
_entity_poly.pdbx_strand_id
1 'polypeptide(L)' 'MKRVLEAKARLIIPTNKGRTGVLYIPADIVKDSSFPFEPNEKVIIKIEGERLIIEKDKEYQE' A
#
# COMPACT_ATOMS: atom_id res chain seq x y z
N MET A 1 19.26 12.50 -5.06
CA MET A 1 18.18 12.72 -4.07
C MET A 1 17.02 11.79 -4.44
N LYS A 2 16.50 11.00 -3.48
CA LYS A 2 15.26 10.24 -3.74
C LYS A 2 14.10 11.22 -3.75
N ARG A 3 13.39 11.30 -4.88
CA ARG A 3 12.16 12.08 -5.00
C ARG A 3 11.09 11.37 -4.17
N VAL A 4 10.41 12.10 -3.29
CA VAL A 4 9.25 11.60 -2.55
C VAL A 4 8.02 12.13 -3.27
N LEU A 5 7.15 11.22 -3.72
CA LEU A 5 5.83 11.55 -4.23
C LEU A 5 4.82 11.28 -3.12
N GLU A 6 4.02 12.29 -2.78
CA GLU A 6 3.05 12.23 -1.68
C GLU A 6 1.68 12.67 -2.19
N ALA A 7 0.64 11.91 -1.82
CA ALA A 7 -0.75 12.26 -2.05
C ALA A 7 -1.59 11.85 -0.83
N LYS A 8 -2.64 12.64 -0.53
CA LYS A 8 -3.58 12.31 0.54
C LYS A 8 -4.51 11.19 0.09
N ALA A 9 -4.62 10.15 0.92
CA ALA A 9 -5.49 9.01 0.69
C ALA A 9 -6.53 8.88 1.82
N ARG A 10 -7.59 8.10 1.56
CA ARG A 10 -8.58 7.75 2.58
C ARG A 10 -8.40 6.28 2.97
N LEU A 11 -8.21 6.04 4.26
CA LEU A 11 -8.31 4.72 4.88
C LEU A 11 -9.74 4.52 5.37
N ILE A 12 -10.42 3.49 4.88
CA ILE A 12 -11.79 3.15 5.27
C ILE A 12 -11.74 1.86 6.07
N ILE A 13 -12.13 1.92 7.34
CA ILE A 13 -12.29 0.74 8.20
C ILE A 13 -13.78 0.62 8.53
N PRO A 14 -14.49 -0.41 8.03
CA PRO A 14 -15.90 -0.61 8.36
C PRO A 14 -16.09 -0.77 9.87
N THR A 15 -16.98 0.00 10.47
CA THR A 15 -17.27 -0.06 11.92
C THR A 15 -18.18 -1.23 12.30
N ASN A 16 -18.99 -1.70 11.34
CA ASN A 16 -19.93 -2.79 11.55
C ASN A 16 -19.51 -4.03 10.75
N LYS A 17 -19.00 -5.04 11.46
CA LYS A 17 -18.69 -6.42 11.00
C LYS A 17 -17.49 -6.62 10.05
N GLY A 18 -16.99 -5.61 9.37
CA GLY A 18 -15.77 -5.74 8.55
C GLY A 18 -14.51 -5.63 9.40
N ARG A 19 -13.67 -6.68 9.43
CA ARG A 19 -12.34 -6.62 10.08
C ARG A 19 -11.25 -6.07 9.16
N THR A 20 -11.59 -5.78 7.90
CA THR A 20 -10.63 -5.41 6.86
C THR A 20 -10.74 -3.92 6.54
N GLY A 21 -9.62 -3.20 6.66
CA GLY A 21 -9.49 -1.84 6.16
C GLY A 21 -9.21 -1.81 4.66
N VAL A 22 -9.69 -0.78 3.97
CA VAL A 22 -9.42 -0.53 2.55
C VAL A 22 -8.66 0.79 2.44
N LEU A 23 -7.49 0.76 1.80
CA LEU A 23 -6.69 1.94 1.47
C LEU A 23 -6.74 2.16 -0.04
N TYR A 24 -7.29 3.29 -0.46
CA TYR A 24 -7.28 3.70 -1.86
C TYR A 24 -6.03 4.53 -2.15
N ILE A 25 -5.12 4.00 -2.98
CA ILE A 25 -3.95 4.73 -3.46
C ILE A 25 -4.38 5.60 -4.66
N PRO A 26 -4.18 6.93 -4.61
CA PRO A 26 -4.51 7.82 -5.71
C PRO A 26 -3.85 7.43 -7.04
N ALA A 27 -4.54 7.68 -8.15
CA ALA A 27 -4.11 7.22 -9.47
C ALA A 27 -2.82 7.90 -9.97
N ASP A 28 -2.54 9.12 -9.51
CA ASP A 28 -1.29 9.85 -9.76
C ASP A 28 -0.08 9.17 -9.09
N ILE A 29 -0.26 8.55 -7.92
CA ILE A 29 0.76 7.70 -7.30
C ILE A 29 0.94 6.38 -8.07
N VAL A 30 -0.16 5.71 -8.42
CA VAL A 30 -0.14 4.39 -9.09
C VAL A 30 0.47 4.47 -10.50
N LYS A 31 0.25 5.56 -11.22
CA LYS A 31 0.75 5.74 -12.60
C LYS A 31 2.20 6.20 -12.65
N ASP A 32 2.82 6.52 -11.52
CA ASP A 32 4.22 6.94 -11.49
C ASP A 32 5.13 5.74 -11.79
N SER A 33 6.15 5.95 -12.61
CA SER A 33 7.11 4.89 -12.99
C SER A 33 7.90 4.31 -11.81
N SER A 34 7.93 5.01 -10.67
CA SER A 34 8.58 4.55 -9.44
C SER A 34 7.63 3.79 -8.51
N PHE A 35 6.35 3.62 -8.88
CA PHE A 35 5.40 2.83 -8.11
C PHE A 35 5.92 1.39 -7.97
N PRO A 36 6.13 0.91 -6.74
CA PRO A 36 6.97 -0.27 -6.51
C PRO A 36 6.21 -1.58 -6.67
N PHE A 37 4.95 -1.59 -7.15
CA PHE A 37 4.11 -2.78 -7.23
C PHE A 37 3.48 -2.98 -8.61
N GLU A 38 3.20 -4.24 -8.95
CA GLU A 38 2.46 -4.61 -10.15
C GLU A 38 0.99 -4.94 -9.86
N PRO A 39 0.10 -4.84 -10.87
CA PRO A 39 -1.29 -5.28 -10.73
C PRO A 39 -1.38 -6.74 -10.30
N ASN A 40 -2.17 -7.01 -9.24
CA ASN A 40 -2.35 -8.35 -8.63
C ASN A 40 -1.09 -8.94 -7.96
N GLU A 41 -0.04 -8.15 -7.72
CA GLU A 41 1.11 -8.60 -6.93
C GLU A 41 0.71 -8.85 -5.47
N LYS A 42 1.22 -9.94 -4.89
CA LYS A 42 1.07 -10.21 -3.45
C LYS A 42 2.04 -9.35 -2.66
N VAL A 43 1.54 -8.75 -1.58
CA VAL A 43 2.32 -7.86 -0.72
C VAL A 43 2.15 -8.26 0.75
N ILE A 44 3.18 -7.94 1.54
CA ILE A 44 3.13 -8.02 2.99
C ILE A 44 2.82 -6.64 3.54
N ILE A 45 1.82 -6.56 4.40
CA ILE A 45 1.47 -5.34 5.12
C ILE A 45 1.82 -5.54 6.59
N LYS A 46 2.71 -4.70 7.14
CA LYS A 46 3.16 -4.77 8.52
C LYS A 46 3.11 -3.41 9.21
N ILE A 47 3.05 -3.44 10.55
CA ILE A 47 3.14 -2.24 11.39
C ILE A 47 4.52 -2.21 12.02
N GLU A 48 5.22 -1.09 11.87
CA GLU A 48 6.52 -0.85 12.49
C GLU A 48 6.49 0.51 13.22
N GLY A 49 6.31 0.46 14.54
CA GLY A 49 6.04 1.64 15.35
C GLY A 49 4.72 2.30 14.96
N GLU A 50 4.77 3.57 14.54
CA GLU A 50 3.60 4.35 14.11
C GLU A 50 3.38 4.31 12.59
N ARG A 51 4.07 3.41 11.87
CA ARG A 51 4.03 3.34 10.39
C ARG A 51 3.37 2.06 9.92
N LEU A 52 2.47 2.19 8.94
CA LEU A 52 2.01 1.07 8.13
C LEU A 52 2.94 0.95 6.92
N ILE A 53 3.60 -0.19 6.78
CA ILE A 53 4.58 -0.45 5.71
C ILE A 53 4.01 -1.55 4.81
N ILE A 54 4.06 -1.31 3.50
CA ILE A 54 3.70 -2.26 2.46
C ILE A 54 4.98 -2.65 1.73
N GLU A 55 5.29 -3.95 1.69
CA GLU A 55 6.49 -4.49 1.05
C GLU A 55 6.12 -5.62 0.09
N LYS A 56 6.98 -5.87 -0.91
CA LYS A 56 6.84 -7.04 -1.78
C LYS A 56 6.98 -8.31 -0.96
N ASP A 57 6.12 -9.27 -1.23
CA ASP A 57 6.26 -10.62 -0.68
C ASP A 57 7.39 -11.34 -1.42
N LYS A 58 8.56 -11.43 -0.80
CA LYS A 58 9.75 -12.06 -1.40
C LYS A 58 9.66 -13.59 -1.40
N GLU A 59 8.80 -14.18 -0.58
CA GLU A 59 8.71 -15.63 -0.41
C GLU A 59 7.76 -16.27 -1.45
N TYR A 60 6.94 -15.48 -2.14
CA TYR A 60 5.98 -15.97 -3.15
C TYR A 60 6.50 -16.00 -4.59
N GLN A 61 7.80 -15.81 -4.79
CA GLN A 61 8.47 -15.79 -6.10
C GLN A 61 9.19 -17.12 -6.42
N GLU A 62 8.95 -18.19 -5.65
CA GLU A 62 9.40 -19.57 -5.93
C GLU A 62 8.29 -20.44 -6.54
#